data_AF-A0A511Z829-F1
#
_entry.id   AF-A0A511Z829-F1
#
_cell.length_a   1.000
_cell.length_b   1.000
_cell.length_c   1.000
_cell.angle_alpha   90.00
_cell.angle_beta   90.00
_cell.angle_gamma   90.00
#
_symmetry.space_group_name_H-M   'P 1'
#
loop_
_entity.id
_entity.type
_entity.pdbx_description
1 polymer ?
#
loop_
_entity_poly.entity_id
_entity_poly.type
_entity_poly.pdbx_seq_one_letter_code
_entity_poly.pdbx_strand_id
1 'polypeptide(L)'
;MMVTVREMFDFAIETDGLNLAHRIYWALSENLVQLEDDSEKLDAIHYDESAIYSMVERNVLSIGRIKLFVIQTSNEKWYSFILAENSLDAYRLYADLFREKPRKVTRSDRLMIPTMDIADTGQQTNLYEYRKNVVQFPAYVGHAEANTKVLYRMGVSA
;
A
#
# COMPACT_ATOMS: atom_id res chain seq x y z
N MET A 1 23.01 15.85 10.05
CA MET A 1 21.68 15.45 10.54
C MET A 1 21.79 13.97 10.77
N MET A 2 21.58 13.52 12.01
CA MET A 2 21.68 12.10 12.36
C MET A 2 20.32 11.48 12.06
N VAL A 3 20.28 10.47 11.19
CA VAL A 3 19.07 9.68 10.92
C VAL A 3 19.15 8.45 11.79
N THR A 4 18.11 8.17 12.55
CA THR A 4 18.04 7.00 13.43
C THR A 4 17.68 5.73 12.67
N VAL A 5 18.01 4.57 13.25
CA VAL A 5 17.55 3.27 12.73
C VAL A 5 16.02 3.22 12.62
N ARG A 6 15.29 3.80 13.58
CA ARG A 6 13.83 3.95 13.53
C ARG A 6 13.37 4.69 12.27
N GLU A 7 13.90 5.89 12.03
CA GLU A 7 13.51 6.71 10.87
C GLU A 7 13.80 5.99 9.56
N MET A 8 14.93 5.28 9.46
CA MET A 8 15.26 4.47 8.28
C MET A 8 14.31 3.27 8.12
N PHE A 9 13.93 2.62 9.22
CA PHE A 9 13.02 1.48 9.19
C PHE A 9 11.60 1.90 8.78
N ASP A 10 11.10 2.98 9.37
CA ASP A 10 9.80 3.55 9.03
C ASP A 10 9.77 3.95 7.55
N PHE A 11 10.80 4.63 7.05
CA PHE A 11 10.94 4.95 5.63
C PHE A 11 10.90 3.70 4.73
N ALA A 12 11.63 2.65 5.11
CA ALA A 12 11.65 1.40 4.35
C ALA A 12 10.27 0.71 4.33
N ILE A 13 9.50 0.75 5.41
CA ILE A 13 8.13 0.22 5.45
C ILE A 13 7.20 1.07 4.59
N GLU A 14 7.27 2.39 4.72
CA GLU A 14 6.39 3.33 4.02
C GLU A 14 6.55 3.31 2.51
N THR A 15 7.79 3.15 2.05
CA THR A 15 8.13 3.06 0.62
C THR A 15 8.02 1.63 0.06
N ASP A 16 7.48 0.69 0.85
CA ASP A 16 7.47 -0.74 0.56
C ASP A 16 8.86 -1.29 0.13
N GLY A 17 9.93 -0.73 0.71
CA GLY A 17 11.33 -1.12 0.58
C GLY A 17 11.59 -2.47 1.24
N LEU A 18 11.08 -3.53 0.62
CA LEU A 18 10.99 -4.86 1.21
C LEU A 18 12.35 -5.40 1.66
N ASN A 19 13.40 -5.30 0.85
CA ASN A 19 14.73 -5.78 1.23
C ASN A 19 15.31 -4.97 2.41
N LEU A 20 15.29 -3.63 2.32
CA LEU A 20 15.84 -2.75 3.35
C LEU A 20 15.14 -2.94 4.70
N ALA A 21 13.81 -3.00 4.71
CA ALA A 21 13.05 -3.20 5.94
C ALA A 21 13.37 -4.56 6.59
N HIS A 22 13.47 -5.64 5.80
CA HIS A 22 13.82 -6.95 6.35
C HIS A 22 15.26 -7.01 6.87
N ARG A 23 16.22 -6.31 6.23
CA ARG A 23 17.59 -6.16 6.75
C ARG A 23 17.63 -5.47 8.10
N ILE A 24 16.93 -4.34 8.23
CA ILE A 24 16.89 -3.57 9.49
C ILE A 24 16.19 -4.39 10.58
N TYR A 25 15.09 -5.06 10.24
CA TYR A 25 14.39 -5.93 11.19
C TYR A 25 15.26 -7.09 11.67
N TRP A 26 16.04 -7.72 10.77
CA TRP A 26 17.00 -8.75 11.16
C TRP A 26 18.09 -8.20 12.09
N ALA A 27 18.65 -7.04 11.78
CA ALA A 27 19.66 -6.40 12.63
C ALA A 27 19.13 -6.05 14.03
N LEU A 28 17.87 -5.61 14.11
CA LEU A 28 17.16 -5.38 15.38
C LEU A 28 16.89 -6.70 16.13
N SER A 29 16.46 -7.77 15.45
CA SER A 29 16.15 -9.05 16.09
C SER A 29 17.39 -9.74 16.66
N GLU A 30 18.54 -9.57 16.00
CA GLU A 30 19.83 -10.06 16.47
C GLU A 30 20.50 -9.12 17.49
N ASN A 31 19.83 -8.04 17.90
CA ASN A 31 20.33 -7.01 18.84
C ASN A 31 21.66 -6.37 18.39
N LEU A 32 21.91 -6.28 17.08
CA LEU A 32 23.12 -5.65 16.53
C LEU A 32 23.02 -4.13 16.52
N VAL A 33 21.80 -3.59 16.54
CA VAL A 33 21.46 -2.17 16.67
C VAL A 33 20.20 -2.00 17.50
N GLN A 34 19.96 -0.79 17.99
CA GLN A 34 18.73 -0.35 18.64
C GLN A 34 18.02 0.71 17.79
N LEU A 35 16.73 0.93 18.04
CA LEU A 35 15.91 1.88 17.25
C LEU A 35 16.44 3.32 17.30
N GLU A 36 17.03 3.73 18.42
CA GLU A 36 17.55 5.09 18.63
C GLU A 36 19.03 5.23 18.24
N ASP A 37 19.64 4.16 17.72
CA ASP A 37 21.01 4.23 17.19
C ASP A 37 21.08 5.05 15.90
N ASP A 38 22.29 5.54 15.59
CA ASP A 38 22.61 6.07 14.27
C ASP A 38 22.38 5.01 13.19
N SER A 39 21.67 5.38 12.13
CA SER A 39 21.49 4.52 10.95
C SER A 39 22.80 4.15 10.28
N GLU A 40 23.87 4.96 10.40
CA GLU A 40 25.20 4.61 9.88
C GLU A 40 25.76 3.31 10.48
N LYS A 41 25.30 2.89 11.67
CA LYS A 41 25.69 1.60 12.24
C LYS A 41 25.24 0.41 11.39
N LEU A 42 24.18 0.56 10.59
CA LEU A 42 23.68 -0.49 9.70
C LEU A 42 24.70 -0.87 8.63
N ASP A 43 25.59 0.04 8.23
CA ASP A 43 26.62 -0.21 7.21
C ASP A 43 27.78 -1.06 7.74
N ALA A 44 27.99 -1.08 9.06
CA ALA A 44 29.06 -1.84 9.70
C ALA A 44 28.67 -3.30 10.01
N ILE A 45 27.40 -3.67 9.81
CA ILE A 45 26.88 -5.00 10.16
C ILE A 45 27.28 -6.04 9.12
N HIS A 46 27.74 -7.20 9.60
CA HIS A 46 27.87 -8.39 8.78
C HIS A 46 26.53 -9.14 8.73
N TYR A 47 25.80 -8.98 7.64
CA TYR A 47 24.46 -9.55 7.48
C TYR A 47 24.48 -11.03 7.10
N ASP A 48 23.60 -11.82 7.72
CA ASP A 48 23.25 -13.15 7.22
C ASP A 48 22.28 -13.02 6.04
N GLU A 49 22.83 -12.91 4.84
CA GLU A 49 22.05 -12.77 3.60
C GLU A 49 21.10 -13.95 3.36
N SER A 50 21.44 -15.16 3.84
CA SER A 50 20.60 -16.34 3.67
C SER A 50 19.34 -16.25 4.55
N ALA A 51 19.52 -15.88 5.82
CA ALA A 51 18.42 -15.65 6.75
C ALA A 51 17.50 -14.54 6.24
N ILE A 52 18.08 -13.41 5.82
CA ILE A 52 17.34 -12.25 5.31
C ILE A 52 16.58 -12.61 4.03
N TYR A 53 17.21 -13.34 3.11
CA TYR A 53 16.54 -13.82 1.90
C TYR A 53 15.29 -14.66 2.24
N SER A 54 15.40 -15.60 3.18
CA SER A 54 14.27 -16.40 3.64
C SER A 54 13.16 -15.58 4.30
N MET A 55 13.53 -14.51 5.03
CA MET A 55 12.57 -13.58 5.64
C MET A 55 11.84 -12.75 4.59
N VAL A 56 12.57 -12.27 3.58
CA VAL A 56 12.06 -11.54 2.43
C VAL A 56 11.10 -12.40 1.61
N GLU A 57 11.47 -13.64 1.31
CA GLU A 57 10.64 -14.58 0.54
C GLU A 57 9.30 -14.85 1.24
N ARG A 58 9.34 -15.02 2.56
CA ARG A 58 8.14 -15.20 3.39
C ARG A 58 7.41 -13.90 3.70
N ASN A 59 7.99 -12.76 3.35
CA ASN A 59 7.52 -11.41 3.67
C ASN A 59 7.05 -11.31 5.13
N VAL A 60 7.94 -11.64 6.09
CA VAL A 60 7.59 -11.72 7.52
C VAL A 60 7.05 -10.41 8.08
N LEU A 61 7.43 -9.27 7.49
CA LEU A 61 6.92 -7.94 7.83
C LEU A 61 5.59 -7.59 7.13
N SER A 62 5.06 -8.47 6.27
CA SER A 62 3.85 -8.23 5.47
C SER A 62 3.87 -6.94 4.65
N ILE A 63 5.07 -6.49 4.24
CA ILE A 63 5.26 -5.23 3.50
C ILE A 63 4.68 -5.35 2.09
N GLY A 64 3.97 -4.30 1.67
CA GLY A 64 3.31 -4.28 0.37
C GLY A 64 2.29 -5.41 0.19
N ARG A 65 1.80 -6.05 1.25
CA ARG A 65 0.77 -7.11 1.15
C ARG A 65 -0.54 -6.56 0.60
N ILE A 66 -0.93 -5.35 1.02
CA ILE A 66 -2.10 -4.64 0.51
C ILE A 66 -1.70 -3.83 -0.73
N LYS A 67 -2.43 -4.05 -1.83
CA LYS A 67 -2.25 -3.38 -3.12
C LYS A 67 -3.48 -2.57 -3.48
N LEU A 68 -3.27 -1.50 -4.24
CA LEU A 68 -4.35 -0.78 -4.91
C LEU A 68 -4.72 -1.48 -6.22
N PHE A 69 -6.00 -1.76 -6.39
CA PHE A 69 -6.59 -2.29 -7.61
C PHE A 69 -7.56 -1.28 -8.21
N VAL A 70 -7.48 -1.13 -9.53
CA VAL A 70 -8.42 -0.37 -10.33
C VAL A 70 -9.36 -1.33 -11.04
N ILE A 71 -10.64 -1.12 -10.85
CA ILE A 71 -11.73 -1.89 -11.42
C ILE A 71 -12.40 -1.06 -12.52
N GLN A 72 -12.38 -1.58 -13.74
CA GLN A 72 -13.17 -0.99 -14.83
C GLN A 72 -14.62 -1.46 -14.69
N THR A 73 -15.53 -0.50 -14.51
CA THR A 73 -16.96 -0.80 -14.34
C THR A 73 -17.63 -1.16 -15.67
N SER A 74 -18.91 -1.54 -15.64
CA SER A 74 -19.70 -1.73 -16.87
C SER A 74 -19.78 -0.47 -17.72
N ASN A 75 -19.74 0.71 -17.07
CA ASN A 75 -19.59 2.00 -17.72
C ASN A 75 -18.10 2.33 -17.88
N GLU A 76 -17.59 2.29 -19.11
CA GLU A 76 -16.15 2.46 -19.40
C GLU A 76 -15.58 3.82 -18.96
N LYS A 77 -16.44 4.80 -18.65
CA LYS A 77 -16.03 6.08 -18.09
C LYS A 77 -15.73 6.02 -16.60
N TRP A 78 -16.20 5.02 -15.87
CA TRP A 78 -16.05 4.95 -14.42
C TRP A 78 -15.10 3.85 -14.00
N TYR A 79 -14.29 4.18 -13.01
CA TYR A 79 -13.30 3.29 -12.40
C TYR A 79 -13.50 3.28 -10.89
N SER A 80 -13.48 2.08 -10.31
CA SER A 80 -13.51 1.89 -8.86
C SER A 80 -12.14 1.51 -8.33
N PHE A 81 -11.80 2.01 -7.14
CA PHE A 81 -10.52 1.80 -6.49
C PHE A 81 -10.73 0.94 -5.23
N ILE A 82 -9.98 -0.16 -5.15
CA ILE A 82 -10.08 -1.13 -4.05
C ILE A 82 -8.69 -1.45 -3.53
N LEU A 83 -8.53 -1.44 -2.21
CA LEU A 83 -7.35 -1.96 -1.52
C LEU A 83 -7.60 -3.42 -1.15
N ALA A 84 -6.71 -4.32 -1.59
CA ALA A 84 -6.84 -5.76 -1.31
C ALA A 84 -5.48 -6.46 -1.35
N GLU A 85 -5.41 -7.69 -0.84
CA GLU A 85 -4.19 -8.51 -0.93
C GLU A 85 -3.96 -9.06 -2.34
N ASN A 86 -5.05 -9.36 -3.04
CA ASN A 86 -5.02 -9.97 -4.37
C ASN A 86 -6.20 -9.47 -5.21
N SER A 87 -6.13 -9.72 -6.52
CA SER A 87 -7.16 -9.29 -7.47
C SER A 87 -8.49 -10.02 -7.31
N LEU A 88 -8.50 -11.25 -6.77
CA LEU A 88 -9.71 -12.02 -6.54
C LEU A 88 -10.56 -11.41 -5.41
N ASP A 89 -9.93 -10.96 -4.34
CA ASP A 89 -10.63 -10.28 -3.24
C ASP A 89 -11.16 -8.91 -3.68
N ALA A 90 -10.40 -8.17 -4.49
CA ALA A 90 -10.88 -6.94 -5.10
C ALA A 90 -12.08 -7.18 -6.03
N TYR A 91 -12.01 -8.22 -6.86
CA TYR A 91 -13.11 -8.64 -7.74
C TYR A 91 -14.38 -8.97 -6.94
N ARG A 92 -14.25 -9.79 -5.89
CA ARG A 92 -15.38 -10.24 -5.07
C ARG A 92 -16.04 -9.07 -4.36
N LEU A 93 -15.25 -8.22 -3.69
CA LEU A 93 -15.78 -7.04 -3.01
C LEU A 93 -16.55 -6.14 -3.98
N TYR A 94 -16.00 -5.89 -5.18
CA TYR A 94 -16.69 -5.08 -6.18
C TYR A 94 -18.03 -5.72 -6.60
N ALA A 95 -18.01 -7.00 -6.93
CA ALA A 95 -19.21 -7.71 -7.38
C ALA A 95 -20.31 -7.74 -6.31
N ASP A 96 -19.92 -7.83 -5.03
CA ASP A 96 -20.85 -7.81 -3.92
C ASP A 96 -21.45 -6.42 -3.68
N LEU A 97 -20.64 -5.36 -3.76
CA LEU A 97 -21.08 -3.97 -3.55
C LEU A 97 -22.00 -3.46 -4.67
N PHE A 98 -21.62 -3.70 -5.93
CA PHE A 98 -22.31 -3.11 -7.08
C PHE A 98 -23.26 -4.09 -7.79
N ARG A 99 -23.30 -5.35 -7.33
CA ARG A 99 -24.12 -6.42 -7.94
C ARG A 99 -23.85 -6.61 -9.44
N GLU A 100 -22.64 -6.31 -9.87
CA GLU A 100 -22.21 -6.42 -11.27
C GLU A 100 -20.83 -7.06 -11.38
N LYS A 101 -20.54 -7.68 -12.53
CA LYS A 101 -19.21 -8.23 -12.78
C LYS A 101 -18.28 -7.13 -13.29
N PRO A 102 -17.08 -6.97 -12.71
CA PRO A 102 -16.12 -6.01 -13.25
C PRO A 102 -15.66 -6.46 -14.63
N ARG A 103 -15.47 -5.51 -15.55
CA ARG A 103 -14.92 -5.80 -16.88
C ARG A 103 -13.45 -6.19 -16.82
N LYS A 104 -12.69 -5.48 -15.98
CA LYS A 104 -11.25 -5.68 -15.81
C LYS A 104 -10.82 -5.29 -14.41
N VAL A 105 -9.91 -6.08 -13.85
CA VAL A 105 -9.22 -5.78 -12.59
C VAL A 105 -7.75 -5.58 -12.90
N THR A 106 -7.21 -4.41 -12.60
CA THR A 106 -5.82 -4.05 -12.87
C THR A 106 -5.13 -3.69 -11.56
N ARG A 107 -3.94 -4.24 -11.32
CA ARG A 107 -3.10 -3.83 -10.18
C ARG A 107 -2.45 -2.48 -10.50
N SER A 108 -2.56 -1.54 -9.59
CA SER A 108 -2.18 -0.13 -9.79
C SER A 108 -1.27 0.40 -8.67
N ASP A 109 -0.68 -0.48 -7.88
CA ASP A 109 0.27 -0.16 -6.81
C ASP A 109 1.58 0.51 -7.29
N ARG A 110 1.87 0.41 -8.59
CA ARG A 110 3.07 1.00 -9.24
C ARG A 110 2.80 2.17 -10.16
N LEU A 111 1.53 2.51 -10.39
CA LEU A 111 1.21 3.72 -11.14
C LEU A 111 1.39 4.87 -10.17
N MET A 112 2.21 5.88 -10.49
CA MET A 112 2.32 7.11 -9.69
C MET A 112 0.93 7.57 -9.29
N ILE A 113 0.57 7.40 -8.02
CA ILE A 113 -0.83 7.51 -7.61
C ILE A 113 -1.16 8.99 -7.60
N PRO A 114 -2.08 9.45 -8.46
CA PRO A 114 -2.50 10.83 -8.41
C PRO A 114 -3.19 11.05 -7.07
N THR A 115 -2.82 12.14 -6.39
CA THR A 115 -3.70 12.71 -5.37
C THR A 115 -5.04 13.02 -6.03
N MET A 116 -6.12 12.68 -5.32
CA MET A 116 -7.49 12.95 -5.77
C MET A 116 -8.20 13.82 -4.73
N ASP A 117 -9.04 14.73 -5.20
CA ASP A 117 -9.91 15.55 -4.38
C ASP A 117 -11.16 14.73 -4.01
N ILE A 118 -11.44 14.57 -2.71
CA ILE A 118 -12.65 13.89 -2.25
C ILE A 118 -13.86 14.80 -2.53
N ALA A 119 -14.84 14.30 -3.30
CA ALA A 119 -15.97 15.09 -3.78
C ALA A 119 -16.70 15.88 -2.68
N ASP A 120 -16.91 15.29 -1.51
CA ASP A 120 -17.68 15.92 -0.41
C ASP A 120 -16.94 17.04 0.31
N THR A 121 -15.62 16.91 0.42
CA THR A 121 -14.81 17.73 1.34
C THR A 121 -13.81 18.62 0.61
N GLY A 122 -13.54 18.34 -0.66
CA GLY A 122 -12.44 18.93 -1.43
C GLY A 122 -11.05 18.55 -0.89
N GLN A 123 -10.96 17.68 0.12
CA GLN A 123 -9.67 17.28 0.68
C GLN A 123 -8.92 16.38 -0.28
N GLN A 124 -7.63 16.63 -0.47
CA GLN A 124 -6.76 15.74 -1.24
C GLN A 124 -6.42 14.47 -0.47
N THR A 125 -6.50 13.33 -1.16
CA THR A 125 -6.09 12.04 -0.64
C THR A 125 -5.20 11.31 -1.65
N ASN A 126 -4.16 10.66 -1.14
CA ASN A 126 -3.47 9.61 -1.88
C ASN A 126 -4.23 8.29 -1.68
N LEU A 127 -4.62 7.64 -2.77
CA LEU A 127 -5.47 6.44 -2.71
C LEU A 127 -4.81 5.26 -2.02
N TYR A 128 -3.48 5.17 -2.08
CA TYR A 128 -2.74 4.10 -1.43
C TYR A 128 -2.45 4.39 0.03
N GLU A 129 -2.10 5.62 0.37
CA GLU A 129 -1.93 6.02 1.77
C GLU A 129 -3.22 5.88 2.57
N TYR A 130 -4.38 5.95 1.91
CA TYR A 130 -5.67 5.66 2.52
C TYR A 130 -5.70 4.29 3.23
N ARG A 131 -4.85 3.32 2.85
CA ARG A 131 -4.69 2.04 3.56
C ARG A 131 -4.42 2.21 5.06
N LYS A 132 -3.75 3.30 5.48
CA LYS A 132 -3.46 3.61 6.89
C LYS A 132 -4.74 3.89 7.71
N ASN A 133 -5.83 4.28 7.04
CA ASN A 133 -7.12 4.59 7.65
C ASN A 133 -8.13 3.44 7.56
N VAL A 134 -7.73 2.29 7.01
CA VAL A 134 -8.59 1.13 6.77
C VAL A 134 -8.36 0.09 7.87
N VAL A 135 -9.44 -0.33 8.53
CA VAL A 135 -9.38 -1.34 9.61
C VAL A 135 -9.36 -2.77 9.07
N GLN A 136 -10.02 -3.02 7.93
CA GLN A 136 -10.18 -4.35 7.36
C GLN A 136 -10.07 -4.33 5.84
N PHE A 137 -9.42 -5.36 5.28
CA PHE A 137 -9.30 -5.58 3.84
C PHE A 137 -10.09 -6.82 3.38
N PRO A 138 -10.56 -6.87 2.12
CA PRO A 138 -10.46 -5.82 1.10
C PRO A 138 -11.34 -4.60 1.44
N ALA A 139 -10.95 -3.42 0.97
CA ALA A 139 -11.64 -2.17 1.26
C ALA A 139 -11.88 -1.34 0.00
N TYR A 140 -13.10 -0.84 -0.13
CA TYR A 140 -13.48 0.08 -1.19
C TYR A 140 -13.01 1.50 -0.84
N VAL A 141 -12.25 2.13 -1.74
CA VAL A 141 -11.68 3.47 -1.53
C VAL A 141 -12.59 4.55 -2.11
N GLY A 142 -13.17 4.28 -3.28
CA GLY A 142 -14.02 5.22 -4.02
C GLY A 142 -14.08 4.90 -5.50
N HIS A 143 -14.73 5.76 -6.28
CA HIS A 143 -14.80 5.70 -7.73
C HIS A 143 -14.55 7.07 -8.34
N ALA A 144 -14.09 7.09 -9.58
CA ALA A 144 -13.87 8.32 -10.33
C ALA A 144 -14.20 8.14 -11.81
N GLU A 145 -14.55 9.24 -12.46
CA GLU A 145 -14.69 9.28 -13.91
C GLU A 145 -13.30 9.41 -14.56
N ALA A 146 -13.16 8.81 -15.74
CA ALA A 146 -11.97 8.87 -16.57
C ALA A 146 -11.51 10.32 -16.77
N ASN A 147 -10.20 10.55 -16.65
CA ASN A 147 -9.58 11.87 -16.80
C ASN A 147 -9.99 12.91 -15.74
N THR A 148 -10.62 12.50 -14.64
CA THR A 148 -10.90 13.37 -13.50
C THR A 148 -9.98 13.04 -12.33
N LYS A 149 -9.77 14.02 -11.44
CA LYS A 149 -9.09 13.84 -10.15
C LYS A 149 -10.07 13.88 -8.97
N VAL A 150 -11.35 13.67 -9.22
CA VAL A 150 -12.39 13.71 -8.20
C VAL A 150 -12.76 12.29 -7.79
N LEU A 151 -12.65 12.00 -6.50
CA LEU A 151 -12.97 10.71 -5.92
C LEU A 151 -14.32 10.78 -5.19
N TYR A 152 -15.28 9.98 -5.65
CA TYR A 152 -16.59 9.80 -5.03
C TYR A 152 -16.58 8.57 -4.11
N ARG A 153 -17.20 8.69 -2.94
CA ARG A 153 -17.30 7.61 -1.95
C ARG A 153 -18.73 7.08 -1.87
N MET A 154 -18.91 5.89 -1.29
CA MET A 154 -20.25 5.31 -1.11
C MET A 154 -21.14 6.26 -0.29
N GLY A 155 -22.33 6.56 -0.80
CA GLY A 155 -23.27 7.52 -0.21
C GLY A 155 -23.23 8.93 -0.82
N VAL A 156 -22.32 9.15 -1.77
CA VAL A 156 -22.14 10.43 -2.47
C VAL A 156 -22.42 10.19 -3.95
N SER A 157 -23.52 10.72 -4.44
CA SER A 157 -23.82 10.74 -5.87
C SER A 157 -23.04 11.87 -6.55
N ALA A 158 -22.49 11.57 -7.74
CA ALA A 158 -21.95 12.56 -8.66
C ALA A 158 -23.05 13.44 -9.27
#